data_AF-A0A8J4YQW6-F1
#
_entry.id   AF-A0A8J4YQW6-F1
#
_cell.length_a   1.000
_cell.length_b   1.000
_cell.length_c   1.000
_cell.angle_alpha   90.00
_cell.angle_beta   90.00
_cell.angle_gamma   90.00
#
_symmetry.space_group_name_H-M   'P 1'
#
loop_
_entity.id
_entity.type
_entity.pdbx_description
1 polymer ?
#
loop_
_entity_poly.entity_id
_entity_poly.type
_entity_poly.pdbx_seq_one_letter_code
_entity_poly.pdbx_strand_id
1 'polypeptide(L)'
;MHDTPVYVAEMRHLEVSAPRMFQHMSEGGFVVKRSERTFNCVPTNQALEQSINREAKSQGGVIDYILTKGALVRWLLTRHITGEYAERFKEMCTPTKSKNTHEEHGHARVTKDQNDVKVIKEYIKEQCQHPFDLESVATSLVNITSGQVASEEVEETMKGVPQKGREMFNQFTKERLGDEKKRNFWDPIP
;
A
#
# COMPACT_ATOMS: atom_id res chain seq x y z
N MET A 1 5.37 -19.40 13.83
CA MET A 1 4.35 -19.37 12.75
C MET A 1 4.49 -20.68 11.99
N HIS A 2 3.92 -21.78 12.50
CA HIS A 2 4.26 -23.14 12.06
C HIS A 2 3.15 -23.88 11.30
N ASP A 3 1.93 -23.33 11.16
CA ASP A 3 0.78 -24.08 10.59
C ASP A 3 0.11 -23.42 9.38
N THR A 4 0.79 -22.51 8.67
CA THR A 4 0.23 -21.85 7.48
C THR A 4 -0.24 -22.85 6.40
N PRO A 5 0.48 -23.94 6.09
CA PRO A 5 0.03 -24.91 5.09
C PRO A 5 -1.26 -25.66 5.51
N VAL A 6 -1.38 -26.02 6.79
CA VAL A 6 -2.57 -26.69 7.34
C VAL A 6 -3.77 -25.77 7.30
N TYR A 7 -3.60 -24.54 7.79
CA TYR A 7 -4.64 -23.51 7.73
C TYR A 7 -5.13 -23.26 6.30
N VAL A 8 -4.23 -23.16 5.32
CA VAL A 8 -4.62 -22.96 3.91
C VAL A 8 -5.39 -24.18 3.37
N ALA A 9 -4.99 -25.40 3.71
CA ALA A 9 -5.71 -26.61 3.31
C ALA A 9 -7.12 -26.66 3.91
N GLU A 10 -7.27 -26.32 5.18
CA GLU A 10 -8.56 -26.24 5.87
C GLU A 10 -9.46 -25.15 5.25
N MET A 11 -8.92 -23.96 4.98
CA MET A 11 -9.65 -22.87 4.34
C MET A 11 -10.10 -23.22 2.92
N ARG A 12 -9.32 -24.00 2.17
CA ARG A 12 -9.71 -24.52 0.85
C ARG A 12 -10.81 -25.58 0.94
N HIS A 13 -10.86 -26.33 2.04
CA HIS A 13 -11.88 -27.35 2.27
C HIS A 13 -13.16 -26.79 2.93
N LEU A 14 -13.16 -25.52 3.32
CA LEU A 14 -14.23 -24.88 4.09
C LEU A 14 -15.60 -24.94 3.38
N GLU A 15 -15.63 -24.85 2.05
CA GLU A 15 -16.87 -24.99 1.27
C GLU A 15 -17.56 -26.34 1.48
N VAL A 16 -16.77 -27.40 1.67
CA VAL A 16 -17.27 -28.77 1.86
C VAL A 16 -17.51 -29.06 3.34
N SER A 17 -16.57 -28.68 4.22
CA SER A 17 -16.66 -28.99 5.65
C SER A 17 -17.65 -28.11 6.41
N ALA A 18 -17.81 -26.85 5.99
CA ALA A 18 -18.73 -25.89 6.62
C ALA A 18 -19.31 -24.88 5.61
N PRO A 19 -20.23 -25.31 4.71
CA PRO A 19 -20.76 -24.47 3.63
C PRO A 19 -21.35 -23.13 4.10
N ARG A 20 -22.01 -23.10 5.27
CA ARG A 20 -22.57 -21.87 5.85
C ARG A 20 -21.49 -20.86 6.25
N MET A 21 -20.38 -21.35 6.81
CA MET A 21 -19.25 -20.49 7.19
C MET A 21 -18.52 -19.99 5.95
N PHE A 22 -18.37 -20.85 4.94
CA PHE A 22 -17.85 -20.43 3.64
C PHE A 22 -18.68 -19.30 3.05
N GLN A 23 -20.01 -19.47 2.96
CA GLN A 23 -20.91 -18.42 2.46
C GLN A 23 -20.76 -17.12 3.26
N HIS A 24 -20.80 -17.19 4.60
CA HIS A 24 -20.65 -16.02 5.45
C HIS A 24 -19.31 -15.29 5.23
N MET A 25 -18.21 -16.03 5.06
CA MET A 25 -16.91 -15.44 4.77
C MET A 25 -16.87 -14.85 3.35
N SER A 26 -17.44 -15.52 2.35
CA SER A 26 -17.55 -15.01 0.98
C SER A 26 -18.37 -13.72 0.89
N GLU A 27 -19.36 -13.54 1.75
CA GLU A 27 -20.15 -12.31 1.89
C GLU A 27 -19.41 -11.21 2.70
N GLY A 28 -18.19 -11.47 3.19
CA GLY A 28 -17.39 -10.51 3.93
C GLY A 28 -17.58 -10.55 5.45
N GLY A 29 -18.09 -11.64 6.01
CA GLY A 29 -18.29 -11.83 7.46
C GLY A 29 -17.02 -11.79 8.33
N PHE A 30 -15.85 -11.62 7.72
CA PHE A 30 -14.56 -11.48 8.40
C PHE A 30 -14.04 -10.02 8.46
N VAL A 31 -14.77 -9.08 7.86
CA VAL A 31 -14.46 -7.65 7.88
C VAL A 31 -15.56 -6.84 8.54
N VAL A 32 -15.18 -5.69 9.07
CA VAL A 32 -16.12 -4.72 9.65
C VAL A 32 -15.97 -3.37 8.97
N LYS A 33 -17.08 -2.64 8.89
CA LYS A 33 -17.18 -1.31 8.28
C LYS A 33 -17.58 -0.29 9.33
N ARG A 34 -16.75 0.74 9.54
CA ARG A 34 -16.92 1.74 10.61
C ARG A 34 -17.52 3.07 10.14
N SER A 35 -17.71 3.25 8.83
CA SER A 35 -18.39 4.42 8.24
C SER A 35 -19.00 4.05 6.90
N GLU A 36 -19.92 4.86 6.37
CA GLU A 36 -20.64 4.57 5.12
C GLU A 36 -19.76 4.63 3.85
N ARG A 37 -18.51 5.11 3.96
CA ARG A 37 -17.57 5.28 2.85
C ARG A 37 -17.29 3.98 2.09
N THR A 38 -16.87 4.10 0.84
CA THR A 38 -16.46 2.95 0.03
C THR A 38 -15.04 2.48 0.40
N PHE A 39 -14.75 1.20 0.18
CA PHE A 39 -13.41 0.58 0.35
C PHE A 39 -12.75 0.79 1.73
N ASN A 40 -13.53 0.75 2.81
CA ASN A 40 -13.06 1.00 4.18
C ASN A 40 -13.29 -0.19 5.12
N CYS A 41 -13.59 -1.36 4.58
CA CYS A 41 -13.72 -2.59 5.36
C CYS A 41 -12.33 -3.00 5.86
N VAL A 42 -12.23 -3.33 7.14
CA VAL A 42 -10.99 -3.81 7.76
C VAL A 42 -11.24 -5.14 8.47
N PRO A 43 -10.24 -6.03 8.58
CA PRO A 43 -10.38 -7.26 9.35
C PRO A 43 -10.79 -6.96 10.80
N THR A 44 -11.63 -7.82 11.38
CA THR A 44 -12.17 -7.62 12.74
C THR A 44 -11.09 -7.40 13.79
N ASN A 45 -9.97 -8.14 13.72
CA ASN A 45 -8.85 -7.95 14.64
C ASN A 45 -8.22 -6.55 14.52
N GLN A 46 -8.07 -6.05 13.29
CA GLN A 46 -7.55 -4.70 13.07
C GLN A 46 -8.53 -3.64 13.58
N ALA A 47 -9.84 -3.84 13.40
CA ALA A 47 -10.83 -2.93 13.97
C ALA A 47 -10.80 -2.90 15.49
N LEU A 48 -10.63 -4.06 16.13
CA LEU A 48 -10.46 -4.17 17.57
C LEU A 48 -9.21 -3.40 18.04
N GLU A 49 -8.08 -3.58 17.34
CA GLU A 49 -6.85 -2.85 17.64
C GLU A 49 -7.01 -1.33 17.49
N GLN A 50 -7.71 -0.89 16.44
CA GLN A 50 -7.93 0.52 16.15
C GLN A 50 -9.06 1.18 16.97
N SER A 51 -9.76 0.43 17.81
CA SER A 51 -10.86 0.93 18.65
C SER A 51 -10.59 0.62 20.12
N ILE A 52 -11.09 -0.53 20.59
CA ILE A 52 -11.08 -0.92 22.00
C ILE A 52 -9.65 -0.99 22.54
N ASN A 53 -8.73 -1.64 21.82
CA ASN A 53 -7.37 -1.80 22.35
C ASN A 53 -6.59 -0.48 22.30
N ARG A 54 -6.81 0.36 21.29
CA ARG A 54 -6.20 1.69 21.23
C ARG A 54 -6.64 2.54 22.43
N GLU A 55 -7.93 2.58 22.72
CA GLU A 55 -8.47 3.29 23.89
C GLU A 55 -7.91 2.70 25.19
N ALA A 56 -7.94 1.37 25.33
CA ALA A 56 -7.42 0.67 26.50
C ALA A 56 -5.92 0.91 26.72
N LYS A 57 -5.13 1.03 25.65
CA LYS A 57 -3.67 1.26 25.73
C LYS A 57 -3.30 2.75 25.79
N SER A 58 -4.26 3.65 25.71
CA SER A 58 -4.04 5.10 25.75
C SER A 58 -4.13 5.67 27.18
N GLN A 59 -3.73 6.93 27.34
CA GLN A 59 -3.80 7.62 28.64
C GLN A 59 -5.25 7.72 29.13
N GLY A 60 -5.54 7.16 30.30
CA GLY A 60 -6.91 7.00 30.83
C GLY A 60 -7.58 5.65 30.51
N GLY A 61 -6.88 4.77 29.77
CA GLY A 61 -7.26 3.38 29.53
C GLY A 61 -6.79 2.42 30.63
N VAL A 62 -6.64 1.15 30.31
CA VAL A 62 -6.09 0.10 31.17
C VAL A 62 -4.56 0.20 31.19
N ILE A 63 -4.05 1.26 31.83
CA ILE A 63 -2.63 1.47 32.08
C ILE A 63 -2.37 1.54 33.58
N ASP A 64 -1.20 1.06 34.02
CA ASP A 64 -0.68 1.14 35.39
C ASP A 64 -1.66 0.74 36.51
N TYR A 65 -2.19 1.73 37.25
CA TYR A 65 -3.01 1.57 38.45
C TYR A 65 -4.35 0.83 38.19
N ILE A 66 -4.83 0.83 36.95
CA ILE A 66 -6.08 0.17 36.54
C ILE A 66 -5.91 -1.36 36.40
N LEU A 67 -4.69 -1.89 36.52
CA LEU A 67 -4.41 -3.32 36.53
C LEU A 67 -4.90 -4.05 37.80
N THR A 68 -5.35 -3.31 38.82
CA THR A 68 -6.04 -3.92 39.96
C THR A 68 -7.40 -4.48 39.52
N LYS A 69 -7.75 -5.71 39.94
CA LYS A 69 -8.99 -6.40 39.51
C LYS A 69 -10.24 -5.53 39.64
N GLY A 70 -10.37 -4.79 40.75
CA GLY A 70 -11.52 -3.92 40.98
C GLY A 70 -11.58 -2.72 40.03
N ALA A 71 -10.44 -2.10 39.71
CA ALA A 71 -10.38 -1.00 38.76
C ALA A 71 -10.62 -1.47 37.32
N LEU A 72 -10.07 -2.62 36.94
CA LEU A 72 -10.28 -3.23 35.63
C LEU A 72 -11.76 -3.57 35.40
N VAL A 73 -12.42 -4.19 36.38
CA VAL A 73 -13.86 -4.52 36.28
C VAL A 73 -14.70 -3.25 36.15
N ARG A 74 -14.43 -2.21 36.95
CA ARG A 74 -15.14 -0.93 36.84
C ARG A 74 -14.94 -0.31 35.46
N TRP A 75 -13.70 -0.24 34.97
CA TRP A 75 -13.40 0.29 33.64
C TRP A 75 -14.14 -0.49 32.55
N LEU A 76 -14.14 -1.82 32.60
CA LEU A 76 -14.85 -2.67 31.64
C LEU A 76 -16.37 -2.40 31.66
N LEU A 77 -16.96 -2.25 32.84
CA LEU A 77 -18.39 -2.00 33.00
C LEU A 77 -18.79 -0.59 32.57
N THR A 78 -17.94 0.43 32.79
CA THR A 78 -18.30 1.83 32.51
C THR A 78 -17.83 2.35 31.16
N ARG A 79 -16.89 1.67 30.48
CA ARG A 79 -16.23 2.20 29.27
C ARG A 79 -17.18 2.62 28.15
N HIS A 80 -18.28 1.89 27.96
CA HIS A 80 -19.22 2.15 26.88
C HIS A 80 -19.94 3.49 27.10
N ILE A 81 -20.29 3.81 28.35
CA ILE A 81 -20.91 5.08 28.74
C ILE A 81 -19.88 6.21 28.67
N THR A 82 -18.68 6.01 29.23
CA THR A 82 -17.65 7.06 29.24
C THR A 82 -17.13 7.38 27.83
N GLY A 83 -17.05 6.37 26.96
CA GLY A 83 -16.71 6.55 25.54
C GLY A 83 -17.76 7.37 24.80
N GLU A 84 -19.05 7.12 25.05
CA GLU A 84 -20.11 7.94 24.47
C GLU A 84 -20.02 9.40 24.94
N TYR A 85 -19.85 9.66 26.24
CA TYR A 85 -19.67 11.02 26.74
C TYR A 85 -18.48 11.73 26.10
N ALA A 86 -17.35 11.04 25.93
CA ALA A 86 -16.17 11.60 25.30
C ALA A 86 -16.42 11.97 23.82
N GLU A 87 -17.11 11.13 23.05
CA GLU A 87 -17.46 11.44 21.67
C GLU A 87 -18.47 12.59 21.58
N ARG A 88 -19.51 12.64 22.43
CA ARG A 88 -20.44 13.79 22.48
C ARG A 88 -19.72 15.08 22.85
N PHE A 89 -18.80 15.04 23.81
CA PHE A 89 -18.02 16.21 24.20
C PHE A 89 -17.14 16.69 23.05
N LYS A 90 -16.51 15.77 22.32
CA LYS A 90 -15.76 16.07 21.11
C LYS A 90 -16.64 16.66 20.03
N GLU A 91 -17.84 16.15 19.78
CA GLU A 91 -18.80 16.76 18.85
C GLU A 91 -19.15 18.20 19.22
N MET A 92 -19.33 18.50 20.52
CA MET A 92 -19.63 19.86 21.00
C MET A 92 -18.42 20.79 20.88
N CYS A 93 -17.21 20.31 21.16
CA CYS A 93 -15.99 21.13 21.19
C CYS A 93 -15.28 21.25 19.85
N THR A 94 -15.61 20.39 18.87
CA THR A 94 -15.00 20.44 17.55
C THR A 94 -15.98 21.11 16.58
N PRO A 95 -15.68 22.31 16.04
CA PRO A 95 -16.49 22.87 14.96
C PRO A 95 -16.52 21.85 13.82
N THR A 96 -17.71 21.60 13.26
CA THR A 96 -17.98 20.61 12.22
C THR A 96 -16.89 20.64 11.15
N LYS A 97 -15.93 19.71 11.25
CA LYS A 97 -14.95 19.53 10.17
C LYS A 97 -15.73 19.07 8.96
N SER A 98 -15.64 19.81 7.87
CA SER A 98 -16.17 19.39 6.58
C SER A 98 -15.66 17.98 6.28
N LYS A 99 -16.51 17.15 5.66
CA LYS A 99 -16.31 15.73 5.35
C LYS A 99 -14.81 15.40 5.23
N ASN A 100 -14.26 14.71 6.23
CA ASN A 100 -12.83 14.36 6.28
C ASN A 100 -12.39 13.72 4.96
N THR A 101 -11.84 14.49 4.03
CA THR A 101 -11.12 13.91 2.91
C THR A 101 -9.90 13.21 3.50
N HIS A 102 -9.51 12.07 2.93
CA HIS A 102 -8.30 11.37 3.33
C HIS A 102 -7.14 12.39 3.38
N GLU A 103 -6.20 12.29 4.32
CA GLU A 103 -5.18 13.33 4.55
C GLU A 103 -4.40 13.70 3.27
N GLU A 104 -4.16 12.70 2.42
CA GLU A 104 -3.53 12.86 1.09
C GLU A 104 -4.38 13.66 0.06
N HIS A 105 -5.68 13.80 0.29
CA HIS A 105 -6.59 14.63 -0.51
C HIS A 105 -6.87 15.98 0.16
N GLY A 106 -6.14 16.32 1.23
CA GLY A 106 -6.21 17.63 1.85
C GLY A 106 -5.64 18.71 0.92
N HIS A 107 -6.24 19.90 0.94
CA HIS A 107 -5.81 21.03 0.11
C HIS A 107 -4.30 21.31 0.26
N ALA A 108 -3.76 21.23 1.48
CA ALA A 108 -2.34 21.43 1.74
C ALA A 108 -1.44 20.42 1.02
N ARG A 109 -1.80 19.12 1.01
CA ARG A 109 -1.05 18.09 0.29
C ARG A 109 -1.13 18.33 -1.21
N VAL A 110 -2.33 18.54 -1.74
CA VAL A 110 -2.54 18.79 -3.18
C VAL A 110 -1.74 20.01 -3.66
N THR A 111 -1.75 21.11 -2.90
CA THR A 111 -0.95 22.30 -3.23
C THR A 111 0.54 22.01 -3.20
N LYS A 112 1.02 21.23 -2.22
CA LYS A 112 2.43 20.86 -2.15
C LYS A 112 2.83 20.01 -3.36
N ASP A 113 2.05 18.98 -3.69
CA ASP A 113 2.35 18.08 -4.81
C ASP A 113 2.36 18.85 -6.14
N GLN A 114 1.43 19.80 -6.32
CA GLN A 114 1.41 20.69 -7.49
C GLN A 114 2.69 21.54 -7.58
N ASN A 115 3.15 22.09 -6.45
CA ASN A 115 4.40 22.86 -6.40
C ASN A 115 5.62 21.98 -6.70
N ASP A 116 5.70 20.79 -6.11
CA ASP A 116 6.81 19.86 -6.33
C ASP A 116 6.88 19.43 -7.81
N VAL A 117 5.73 19.13 -8.43
CA VAL A 117 5.63 18.84 -9.87
C VAL A 117 6.07 20.04 -10.71
N LYS A 118 5.70 21.25 -10.31
CA LYS A 118 6.10 22.48 -11.01
C LYS A 118 7.61 22.66 -10.98
N VAL A 119 8.24 22.52 -9.80
CA VAL A 119 9.70 22.63 -9.63
C VAL A 119 10.44 21.62 -10.50
N ILE A 120 10.00 20.35 -10.52
CA ILE A 120 10.62 19.31 -11.35
C ILE A 120 10.49 19.65 -12.83
N LYS A 121 9.31 20.10 -13.27
CA LYS A 121 9.09 20.51 -14.66
C LYS A 121 10.01 21.67 -15.04
N GLU A 122 10.07 22.72 -14.23
CA GLU A 122 10.93 23.88 -14.48
C GLU A 122 12.40 23.46 -14.55
N TYR A 123 12.87 22.63 -13.62
CA TYR A 123 14.23 22.10 -13.65
C TYR A 123 14.56 21.32 -14.94
N ILE A 124 13.69 20.41 -15.37
CA ILE A 124 13.89 19.64 -16.60
C ILE A 124 13.89 20.56 -17.84
N LYS A 125 13.06 21.61 -17.84
CA LYS A 125 12.96 22.54 -18.96
C LYS A 125 14.15 23.48 -19.07
N GLU A 126 14.63 23.97 -17.93
CA GLU A 126 15.59 25.08 -17.89
C GLU A 126 17.03 24.62 -17.67
N GLN A 127 17.23 23.50 -16.96
CA GLN A 127 18.55 23.06 -16.51
C GLN A 127 19.01 21.75 -17.16
N CYS A 128 18.12 21.06 -17.88
CA CYS A 128 18.42 19.80 -18.57
C CYS A 128 18.24 19.98 -20.09
N GLN A 129 18.75 19.00 -20.85
CA GLN A 129 18.33 18.83 -22.24
C GLN A 129 16.87 18.38 -22.26
N HIS A 130 15.98 19.29 -22.66
CA HIS A 130 14.54 19.12 -22.57
C HIS A 130 14.06 17.90 -23.38
N PRO A 131 13.76 16.74 -22.75
CA PRO A 131 13.54 15.49 -23.46
C PRO A 131 12.18 15.43 -24.19
N PHE A 132 11.31 16.42 -23.95
CA PHE A 132 9.99 16.53 -24.58
C PHE A 132 9.93 17.63 -25.65
N ASP A 133 11.08 18.23 -26.01
CA ASP A 133 11.12 19.20 -27.09
C ASP A 133 11.33 18.42 -28.39
N LEU A 134 10.21 18.17 -29.07
CA LEU A 134 10.18 17.37 -30.29
C LEU A 134 10.67 18.16 -31.52
N GLU A 135 10.85 19.48 -31.41
CA GLU A 135 11.35 20.30 -32.50
C GLU A 135 12.89 20.36 -32.51
N SER A 136 13.53 20.19 -31.35
CA SER A 136 14.98 20.21 -31.18
C SER A 136 15.60 18.83 -30.88
N VAL A 137 14.96 17.75 -31.31
CA VAL A 137 15.42 16.38 -31.05
C VAL A 137 16.86 16.19 -31.57
N ALA A 138 17.79 15.99 -30.63
CA ALA A 138 19.16 15.67 -30.96
C ALA A 138 19.20 14.40 -31.82
N THR A 139 19.94 14.45 -32.93
CA THR A 139 20.11 13.29 -33.83
C THR A 139 20.94 12.17 -33.21
N SER A 140 21.66 12.47 -32.13
CA SER A 140 22.55 11.56 -31.40
C SER A 140 22.05 11.36 -29.98
N LEU A 141 22.40 10.22 -29.37
CA LEU A 141 21.98 9.92 -28.00
C LEU A 141 22.70 10.86 -27.02
N VAL A 142 21.93 11.67 -26.29
CA VAL A 142 22.47 12.67 -25.35
C VAL A 142 22.03 12.38 -23.91
N ASN A 143 22.92 12.68 -22.97
CA ASN A 143 22.62 12.63 -21.55
C ASN A 143 21.75 13.84 -21.15
N ILE A 144 20.59 13.58 -20.53
CA ILE A 144 19.58 14.59 -20.22
C ILE A 144 20.11 15.66 -19.25
N THR A 145 20.97 15.32 -18.30
CA THR A 145 21.44 16.26 -17.27
C THR A 145 22.69 17.04 -17.67
N SER A 146 23.61 16.40 -18.39
CA SER A 146 24.91 16.99 -18.75
C SER A 146 24.99 17.48 -20.21
N GLY A 147 24.05 17.06 -21.06
CA GLY A 147 24.08 17.33 -22.51
C GLY A 147 25.20 16.61 -23.26
N GLN A 148 25.97 15.72 -22.61
CA GLN A 148 27.03 14.96 -23.27
C GLN A 148 26.46 13.98 -24.28
N VAL A 149 27.08 13.91 -25.45
CA VAL A 149 26.76 12.94 -26.50
C VAL A 149 27.38 11.59 -26.13
N ALA A 150 26.60 10.52 -26.23
CA ALA A 150 27.06 9.16 -25.99
C ALA A 150 28.12 8.76 -27.03
N SER A 151 29.01 7.83 -26.65
CA SER A 151 29.90 7.20 -27.64
C SER A 151 29.09 6.34 -28.60
N GLU A 152 29.66 6.09 -29.79
CA GLU A 152 29.04 5.25 -30.82
C GLU A 152 28.70 3.84 -30.28
N GLU A 153 29.59 3.25 -29.48
CA GLU A 153 29.37 1.96 -28.80
C GLU A 153 28.13 1.98 -27.88
N VAL A 154 27.96 3.04 -27.08
CA VAL A 154 26.82 3.18 -26.18
C VAL A 154 25.54 3.43 -26.97
N GLU A 155 25.60 4.24 -28.01
CA GLU A 155 24.45 4.51 -28.87
C GLU A 155 23.97 3.26 -29.60
N GLU A 156 24.87 2.46 -30.17
CA GLU A 156 24.56 1.18 -30.81
C GLU A 156 23.98 0.18 -29.80
N THR A 157 24.60 0.07 -28.62
CA THR A 157 24.11 -0.80 -27.53
C THR A 157 22.69 -0.42 -27.13
N MET A 158 22.42 0.88 -26.90
CA MET A 158 21.12 1.38 -26.46
C MET A 158 20.04 1.20 -27.54
N LYS A 159 20.37 1.40 -28.83
CA LYS A 159 19.47 1.09 -29.95
C LYS A 159 19.11 -0.40 -30.02
N GLY A 160 20.06 -1.28 -29.66
CA GLY A 160 19.88 -2.74 -29.64
C GLY A 160 19.12 -3.30 -28.44
N VAL A 161 18.94 -2.52 -27.35
CA VAL A 161 18.34 -3.00 -26.09
C VAL A 161 17.00 -3.71 -26.27
N PRO A 162 16.02 -3.19 -27.05
CA PRO A 162 14.72 -3.85 -27.19
C PRO A 162 14.84 -5.22 -27.86
N GLN A 163 15.74 -5.37 -28.82
CA GLN A 163 15.96 -6.63 -29.53
C GLN A 163 16.69 -7.63 -28.63
N LYS A 164 17.79 -7.21 -28.00
CA LYS A 164 18.54 -8.04 -27.05
C LYS A 164 17.67 -8.50 -25.87
N GLY A 165 16.82 -7.61 -25.37
CA GLY A 165 15.84 -7.92 -24.32
C GLY A 165 14.86 -9.01 -24.73
N ARG A 166 14.34 -8.97 -25.96
CA ARG A 166 13.48 -10.03 -26.51
C ARG A 166 14.23 -11.34 -26.68
N GLU A 167 15.47 -11.31 -27.16
CA GLU A 167 16.30 -12.50 -27.32
C GLU A 167 16.59 -13.17 -25.98
N MET A 168 16.99 -12.40 -24.96
CA MET A 168 17.21 -12.91 -23.60
C MET A 168 15.92 -13.46 -22.98
N PHE A 169 14.78 -12.79 -23.18
CA PHE A 169 13.48 -13.28 -22.71
C PHE A 169 13.09 -14.61 -23.38
N ASN A 170 13.25 -14.72 -24.70
CA ASN A 170 12.94 -15.93 -25.44
C ASN A 170 13.87 -17.08 -25.02
N GLN A 171 15.15 -16.79 -24.83
CA GLN A 171 16.12 -17.76 -24.33
C GLN A 171 15.76 -18.23 -22.92
N PHE A 172 15.44 -17.30 -22.01
CA PHE A 172 15.04 -17.63 -20.64
C PHE A 172 13.80 -18.53 -20.63
N THR A 173 12.76 -18.16 -21.39
CA THR A 173 11.53 -18.93 -21.52
C THR A 173 11.82 -20.34 -22.04
N LYS A 174 12.63 -20.47 -23.09
CA LYS A 174 12.98 -21.77 -23.67
C LYS A 174 13.80 -22.63 -22.71
N GLU A 175 14.81 -22.06 -22.05
CA GLU A 175 15.76 -22.82 -21.21
C GLU A 175 15.17 -23.24 -19.86
N ARG A 176 14.23 -22.47 -19.30
CA ARG A 176 13.75 -22.66 -17.92
C ARG A 176 12.26 -22.94 -17.79
N LEU A 177 11.45 -22.49 -18.75
CA LEU A 177 9.98 -22.62 -18.71
C LEU A 177 9.41 -23.59 -19.76
N GLY A 178 10.19 -23.97 -20.77
CA GLY A 178 9.80 -24.95 -21.78
C GLY A 178 9.74 -26.40 -21.25
N ASP A 179 9.21 -27.30 -22.08
CA ASP A 179 9.04 -28.72 -21.73
C ASP A 179 10.38 -29.44 -21.49
N GLU A 180 11.41 -29.08 -22.25
CA GLU A 180 12.79 -29.55 -22.07
C GLU A 180 13.63 -28.53 -21.29
N LYS A 181 13.43 -28.46 -19.98
CA LYS A 181 14.17 -27.55 -19.09
C LYS A 181 15.67 -27.89 -19.08
N LYS A 182 16.49 -26.94 -19.52
CA LYS A 182 17.97 -27.06 -19.55
C LYS A 182 18.63 -26.45 -18.32
N ARG A 183 17.96 -25.53 -17.63
CA ARG A 183 18.47 -24.83 -16.43
C ARG A 183 17.36 -24.71 -15.38
N ASN A 184 17.75 -24.60 -14.11
CA ASN A 184 16.79 -24.36 -13.04
C ASN A 184 16.24 -22.93 -13.16
N PHE A 185 14.98 -22.75 -12.76
CA PHE A 185 14.36 -21.43 -12.71
C PHE A 185 15.14 -20.45 -11.82
N TRP A 186 15.76 -20.92 -10.74
CA TRP A 186 16.45 -20.10 -9.73
C TRP A 186 17.94 -19.89 -9.99
N ASP A 187 18.51 -20.46 -11.05
CA ASP A 187 19.93 -20.26 -11.35
C ASP A 187 20.20 -18.78 -11.70
N PRO A 188 21.41 -18.24 -11.49
CA PRO A 188 21.73 -16.86 -11.89
C PRO A 188 21.44 -16.61 -13.38
N ILE A 189 20.93 -15.43 -13.71
CA ILE A 189 20.81 -14.97 -15.11
C ILE A 189 22.21 -14.45 -15.51
N PRO A 190 22.85 -15.01 -16.55
CA PRO A 190 24.15 -14.54 -17.03
C PRO A 190 24.06 -13.15 -17.70
#